data_AF-A0A8D0CK26-F1
#
_entry.id   AF-A0A8D0CK26-F1
#
_cell.length_a   1.000
_cell.length_b   1.000
_cell.length_c   1.000
_cell.angle_alpha   90.00
_cell.angle_beta   90.00
_cell.angle_gamma   90.00
#
_symmetry.space_group_name_H-M   'P 1'
#
loop_
_entity.id
_entity.type
_entity.pdbx_description
1 polymer ?
#
loop_
_entity_poly.entity_id
_entity_poly.type
_entity_poly.pdbx_seq_one_letter_code
_entity_poly.pdbx_strand_id
1 'polypeptide(L)'
;MLISNRLGYHRDLPDTRNEKCKEVTYPLALPTASVVICFFNEAFSALLRTVHSVLDRTPSYLLHEIILVDDNSELADLKEDLDSYIEQNLQGKVKLVRNEERQGLIRGRMVGAAHATGEGGLFAMDRGYFDELGQYDSGMDIWGGENLEISFRIWMCGGQLLIIPCSRVGHIFRKRRPYGSPGGQDTMAHNSLRLAHVWMDEYKEQYFALRPELRSRDYGDISERLAVRQRLKCHSFKWYLDNIYPEMQVSDPRNKAQQPVFVNKGLRRPKVLRRGRLRNLQTDKCLVAQGRPSQKGGMVVVHACDSHDAEQEWTYDEEHEFILAGMLCLDVSEMRSSDPPRLMKCHGSGGSQQWTLGKNSRLYQVSVGKCLAVLDPLSHKGYVAMAICDGSLAQQWRLED
;
A
#
# COMPACT_ATOMS: atom_id res chain seq x y z
N MET A 1 15.45 14.31 -3.02
CA MET A 1 16.86 14.22 -2.59
C MET A 1 17.39 15.60 -2.18
N LEU A 2 17.51 16.57 -3.11
CA LEU A 2 18.03 17.93 -2.85
C LEU A 2 17.45 18.63 -1.60
N ILE A 3 16.12 18.59 -1.41
CA ILE A 3 15.48 19.21 -0.23
C ILE A 3 15.84 18.44 1.05
N SER A 4 15.82 17.10 1.02
CA SER A 4 16.16 16.27 2.19
C SER A 4 17.57 16.57 2.69
N ASN A 5 18.54 16.69 1.78
CA ASN A 5 19.94 16.93 2.15
C ASN A 5 20.14 18.28 2.87
N ARG A 6 19.28 19.28 2.62
CA ARG A 6 19.36 20.61 3.26
C ARG A 6 18.68 20.68 4.64
N LEU A 7 17.90 19.68 5.02
CA LEU A 7 17.16 19.66 6.28
C LEU A 7 17.97 19.13 7.47
N GLY A 8 19.27 18.85 7.31
CA GLY A 8 20.10 18.21 8.35
C GLY A 8 19.65 16.78 8.66
N TYR A 9 20.12 16.15 9.74
CA TYR A 9 19.59 14.86 10.23
C TYR A 9 18.67 15.05 11.44
N HIS A 10 18.95 16.07 12.25
CA HIS A 10 18.12 16.52 13.36
C HIS A 10 17.23 17.65 12.87
N ARG A 11 15.92 17.48 13.02
CA ARG A 11 14.93 18.55 12.79
C ARG A 11 13.80 18.42 13.79
N ASP A 12 13.21 19.55 14.13
CA ASP A 12 11.99 19.56 14.92
C ASP A 12 10.79 19.15 14.07
N LEU A 13 9.81 18.54 14.72
CA LEU A 13 8.55 18.14 14.13
C LEU A 13 7.43 18.70 15.01
N PRO A 14 6.39 19.33 14.42
CA PRO A 14 5.23 19.74 15.19
C PRO A 14 4.50 18.51 15.74
N ASP A 15 4.06 18.58 16.99
CA ASP A 15 3.18 17.57 17.56
C ASP A 15 1.78 17.73 16.99
N THR A 16 1.36 16.76 16.19
CA THR A 16 0.03 16.74 15.54
C THR A 16 -0.98 15.88 16.27
N ARG A 17 -0.59 15.24 17.39
CA ARG A 17 -1.44 14.33 18.15
C ARG A 17 -2.61 15.07 18.77
N ASN A 18 -3.64 14.33 19.15
CA ASN A 18 -4.73 14.87 19.96
C ASN A 18 -4.16 15.33 21.31
N GLU A 19 -4.63 16.46 21.84
CA GLU A 19 -4.16 17.00 23.12
C GLU A 19 -4.28 15.99 24.28
N LYS A 20 -5.30 15.13 24.26
CA LYS A 20 -5.47 14.05 25.26
C LYS A 20 -4.29 13.06 25.29
N CYS A 21 -3.51 12.94 24.22
CA CYS A 21 -2.32 12.09 24.22
C CYS A 21 -1.23 12.58 25.18
N LYS A 22 -1.23 13.86 25.55
CA LYS A 22 -0.28 14.45 26.52
C LYS A 22 -0.67 14.12 27.96
N GLU A 23 -1.93 13.77 28.19
CA GLU A 23 -2.47 13.42 29.51
C GLU A 23 -2.26 11.92 29.84
N VAL A 24 -1.85 11.11 28.86
CA VAL A 24 -1.63 9.67 29.06
C VAL A 24 -0.35 9.43 29.85
N THR A 25 -0.49 8.77 30.99
CA THR A 25 0.62 8.31 31.83
C THR A 25 0.91 6.84 31.58
N TYR A 26 2.19 6.49 31.43
CA TYR A 26 2.64 5.11 31.24
C TYR A 26 3.39 4.61 32.49
N PRO A 27 3.33 3.30 32.81
CA PRO A 27 4.19 2.71 33.82
C PRO A 27 5.67 2.91 33.49
N LEU A 28 6.52 2.99 34.51
CA LEU A 28 7.98 3.10 34.31
C LEU A 28 8.59 1.79 33.77
N ALA A 29 8.03 0.64 34.15
CA ALA A 29 8.48 -0.68 33.73
C ALA A 29 7.81 -1.07 32.40
N LEU A 30 8.28 -0.46 31.29
CA LEU A 30 7.93 -0.89 29.94
C LEU A 30 9.03 -1.81 29.39
N PRO A 31 8.69 -2.74 28.48
CA PRO A 31 9.68 -3.58 27.80
C PRO A 31 10.64 -2.72 26.97
N THR A 32 11.87 -3.20 26.81
CA THR A 32 12.85 -2.58 25.94
C THR A 32 12.60 -3.01 24.49
N ALA A 33 12.89 -2.13 23.54
CA ALA A 33 12.66 -2.37 22.13
C ALA A 33 13.95 -2.37 21.32
N SER A 34 14.10 -3.39 20.46
CA SER A 34 14.98 -3.31 19.30
C SER A 34 14.24 -2.62 18.15
N VAL A 35 14.93 -1.82 17.35
CA VAL A 35 14.33 -1.16 16.18
C VAL A 35 15.03 -1.64 14.93
N VAL A 36 14.35 -2.50 14.16
CA VAL A 36 14.87 -3.01 12.89
C VAL A 36 14.47 -2.08 11.75
N ILE A 37 15.46 -1.58 11.00
CA ILE A 37 15.28 -0.73 9.82
C ILE A 37 15.92 -1.43 8.63
N CYS A 38 15.10 -2.06 7.79
CA CYS A 38 15.54 -2.64 6.53
C CYS A 38 15.59 -1.56 5.44
N PHE A 39 16.67 -1.52 4.66
CA PHE A 39 16.81 -0.57 3.58
C PHE A 39 17.47 -1.20 2.34
N PHE A 40 17.10 -0.67 1.18
CA PHE A 40 17.71 -1.00 -0.11
C PHE A 40 17.75 0.27 -0.95
N ASN A 41 18.95 0.73 -1.31
CA ASN A 41 19.16 1.95 -2.09
C ASN A 41 18.41 3.18 -1.52
N GLU A 42 18.33 3.27 -0.18
CA GLU A 42 17.70 4.40 0.50
C GLU A 42 18.59 5.65 0.42
N ALA A 43 17.97 6.83 0.36
CA ALA A 43 18.73 8.07 0.37
C ALA A 43 19.49 8.22 1.68
N PHE A 44 20.81 8.42 1.64
CA PHE A 44 21.67 8.53 2.84
C PHE A 44 21.10 9.49 3.90
N SER A 45 20.66 10.69 3.48
CA SER A 45 20.08 11.69 4.39
C SER A 45 18.70 11.30 4.95
N ALA A 46 17.94 10.46 4.26
CA ALA A 46 16.65 9.96 4.76
C ALA A 46 16.86 8.80 5.75
N LEU A 47 17.79 7.90 5.45
CA LEU A 47 18.20 6.82 6.34
C LEU A 47 18.70 7.38 7.67
N LEU A 48 19.71 8.26 7.65
CA LEU A 48 20.27 8.83 8.87
C LEU A 48 19.26 9.68 9.65
N ARG A 49 18.38 10.42 8.99
CA ARG A 49 17.29 11.13 9.68
C ARG A 49 16.34 10.18 10.39
N THR A 50 16.10 8.99 9.85
CA THR A 50 15.28 7.96 10.50
C THR A 50 15.98 7.45 11.75
N VAL A 51 17.27 7.12 11.66
CA VAL A 51 18.08 6.67 12.80
C VAL A 51 18.14 7.71 13.90
N HIS A 52 18.52 8.94 13.57
CA HIS A 52 18.56 10.04 14.53
C HIS A 52 17.19 10.36 15.12
N SER A 53 16.10 10.27 14.34
CA SER A 53 14.76 10.46 14.89
C SER A 53 14.39 9.41 15.95
N VAL A 54 14.87 8.16 15.80
CA VAL A 54 14.67 7.11 16.81
C VAL A 54 15.50 7.40 18.05
N LEU A 55 16.78 7.74 17.88
CA LEU A 55 17.70 8.06 18.99
C LEU A 55 17.21 9.28 19.79
N ASP A 56 16.81 10.36 19.12
CA ASP A 56 16.44 11.63 19.73
C ASP A 56 15.09 11.58 20.48
N ARG A 57 14.17 10.69 20.07
CA ARG A 57 12.77 10.70 20.52
C ARG A 57 12.34 9.44 21.27
N THR A 58 13.26 8.49 21.47
CA THR A 58 12.99 7.29 22.26
C THR A 58 13.73 7.41 23.59
N PRO A 59 13.06 7.27 24.74
CA PRO A 59 13.73 7.24 26.03
C PRO A 59 14.85 6.18 26.04
N SER A 60 16.04 6.57 26.47
CA SER A 60 17.24 5.74 26.34
C SER A 60 17.16 4.40 27.08
N TYR A 61 16.38 4.32 28.15
CA TYR A 61 16.14 3.07 28.89
C TYR A 61 15.18 2.10 28.18
N LEU A 62 14.42 2.58 27.18
CA LEU A 62 13.52 1.76 26.36
C LEU A 62 14.16 1.32 25.06
N LEU A 63 15.11 2.08 24.52
CA LEU A 63 15.79 1.71 23.28
C LEU A 63 16.94 0.74 23.57
N HIS A 64 16.76 -0.54 23.24
CA HIS A 64 17.81 -1.55 23.39
C HIS A 64 18.89 -1.38 22.32
N GLU A 65 18.49 -1.42 21.06
CA GLU A 65 19.38 -1.26 19.90
C GLU A 65 18.60 -0.85 18.64
N ILE A 66 19.31 -0.36 17.63
CA ILE A 66 18.82 -0.12 16.27
C ILE A 66 19.61 -1.04 15.34
N ILE A 67 18.91 -1.88 14.58
CA ILE A 67 19.52 -2.80 13.61
C ILE A 67 19.20 -2.30 12.22
N LEU A 68 20.21 -1.83 11.52
CA LEU A 68 20.14 -1.46 10.12
C LEU A 68 20.41 -2.72 9.29
N VAL A 69 19.48 -3.11 8.43
CA VAL A 69 19.63 -4.26 7.54
C VAL A 69 19.74 -3.75 6.11
N ASP A 70 20.96 -3.75 5.56
CA ASP A 70 21.23 -3.47 4.15
C ASP A 70 20.87 -4.69 3.31
N ASP A 71 19.81 -4.60 2.51
CA ASP A 71 19.36 -5.66 1.62
C ASP A 71 20.12 -5.63 0.27
N ASN A 72 21.44 -5.64 0.37
CA ASN A 72 22.39 -5.58 -0.74
C ASN A 72 22.25 -4.33 -1.63
N SER A 73 22.29 -3.13 -1.03
CA SER A 73 22.26 -1.85 -1.75
C SER A 73 23.43 -1.70 -2.72
N GLU A 74 23.24 -0.91 -3.77
CA GLU A 74 24.23 -0.62 -4.83
C GLU A 74 24.79 0.81 -4.74
N LEU A 75 24.12 1.72 -4.02
CA LEU A 75 24.58 3.09 -3.86
C LEU A 75 25.89 3.14 -3.05
N ALA A 76 26.89 3.85 -3.58
CA ALA A 76 28.24 3.93 -3.00
C ALA A 76 28.25 4.54 -1.59
N ASP A 77 27.40 5.54 -1.34
CA ASP A 77 27.27 6.21 -0.04
C ASP A 77 26.68 5.31 1.05
N LEU A 78 26.06 4.18 0.69
CA LEU A 78 25.57 3.17 1.65
C LEU A 78 26.62 2.10 1.99
N LYS A 79 27.85 2.21 1.45
CA LYS A 79 28.96 1.29 1.73
C LYS A 79 29.88 1.88 2.79
N GLU A 80 31.13 2.19 2.43
CA GLU A 80 32.17 2.65 3.37
C GLU A 80 31.79 3.96 4.09
N ASP A 81 31.07 4.86 3.41
CA ASP A 81 30.60 6.12 4.00
C ASP A 81 29.62 5.88 5.16
N LEU A 82 28.71 4.91 5.01
CA LEU A 82 27.76 4.53 6.06
C LEU A 82 28.46 3.83 7.22
N ASP A 83 29.38 2.93 6.94
CA ASP A 83 30.18 2.22 7.95
C ASP A 83 30.95 3.23 8.81
N SER A 84 31.68 4.13 8.15
CA SER A 84 32.43 5.21 8.80
C SER A 84 31.53 6.13 9.61
N TYR A 85 30.35 6.50 9.09
CA TYR A 85 29.42 7.35 9.80
C TYR A 85 28.90 6.69 11.08
N ILE A 86 28.52 5.41 11.00
CA ILE A 86 28.03 4.65 12.16
C ILE A 86 29.13 4.54 13.22
N GLU A 87 30.34 4.17 12.80
CA GLU A 87 31.49 4.06 13.70
C GLU A 87 31.86 5.39 14.36
N GLN A 88 31.75 6.52 13.66
CA GLN A 88 32.19 7.81 14.22
C GLN A 88 31.08 8.51 15.03
N ASN A 89 29.80 8.32 14.67
CA ASN A 89 28.71 9.18 15.16
C ASN A 89 27.59 8.42 15.89
N LEU A 90 27.45 7.10 15.70
CA LEU A 90 26.30 6.33 16.18
C LEU A 90 26.70 5.19 17.13
N GLN A 91 27.89 5.25 17.73
CA GLN A 91 28.40 4.21 18.61
C GLN A 91 27.46 3.94 19.80
N GLY A 92 27.36 2.66 20.19
CA GLY A 92 26.74 2.22 21.44
C GLY A 92 25.37 1.55 21.31
N LYS A 93 24.57 1.87 20.27
CA LYS A 93 23.24 1.26 20.07
C LYS A 93 22.89 0.90 18.63
N VAL A 94 23.71 1.28 17.64
CA VAL A 94 23.41 1.00 16.23
C VAL A 94 24.28 -0.14 15.72
N LYS A 95 23.65 -1.15 15.11
CA LYS A 95 24.30 -2.29 14.47
C LYS A 95 23.92 -2.32 12.99
N LEU A 96 24.90 -2.53 12.12
CA LEU A 96 24.68 -2.74 10.70
C LEU A 96 24.83 -4.23 10.36
N VAL A 97 23.87 -4.75 9.61
CA VAL A 97 23.83 -6.10 9.04
C VAL A 97 23.70 -5.95 7.53
N ARG A 98 24.54 -6.65 6.76
CA ARG A 98 24.50 -6.60 5.29
C ARG A 98 24.19 -7.98 4.74
N ASN A 99 23.19 -8.06 3.87
CA ASN A 99 22.90 -9.28 3.12
C ASN A 99 23.89 -9.44 1.96
N GLU A 100 24.33 -10.69 1.70
CA GLU A 100 25.22 -11.01 0.57
C GLU A 100 24.52 -10.87 -0.79
N GLU A 101 23.21 -11.10 -0.81
CA GLU A 101 22.37 -10.97 -2.00
C GLU A 101 21.05 -10.26 -1.64
N ARG A 102 20.30 -9.85 -2.67
CA ARG A 102 19.03 -9.14 -2.47
C ARG A 102 17.93 -10.11 -2.07
N GLN A 103 17.60 -10.14 -0.78
CA GLN A 103 16.61 -11.02 -0.16
C GLN A 103 15.18 -10.45 -0.20
N GLY A 104 15.07 -9.12 -0.26
CA GLY A 104 13.81 -8.40 -0.24
C GLY A 104 13.30 -8.05 1.16
N LEU A 105 12.22 -7.25 1.24
CA LEU A 105 11.76 -6.64 2.50
C LEU A 105 11.38 -7.67 3.56
N ILE A 106 10.68 -8.74 3.16
CA ILE A 106 10.16 -9.77 4.08
C ILE A 106 11.31 -10.51 4.76
N ARG A 107 12.25 -11.04 3.95
CA ARG A 107 13.43 -11.74 4.45
C ARG A 107 14.38 -10.80 5.17
N GLY A 108 14.55 -9.57 4.70
CA GLY A 108 15.31 -8.53 5.41
C GLY A 108 14.78 -8.26 6.82
N ARG A 109 13.46 -8.26 7.02
CA ARG A 109 12.86 -8.14 8.36
C ARG A 109 13.16 -9.35 9.23
N MET A 110 13.09 -10.57 8.69
CA MET A 110 13.44 -11.78 9.43
C MET A 110 14.92 -11.83 9.80
N VAL A 111 15.82 -11.40 8.92
CA VAL A 111 17.25 -11.25 9.21
C VAL A 111 17.47 -10.27 10.36
N GLY A 112 16.81 -9.10 10.31
CA GLY A 112 16.90 -8.12 11.38
C GLY A 112 16.33 -8.64 12.71
N ALA A 113 15.20 -9.34 12.67
CA ALA A 113 14.63 -10.00 13.86
C ALA A 113 15.59 -11.05 14.42
N ALA A 114 16.21 -11.89 13.58
CA ALA A 114 17.18 -12.88 14.02
C ALA A 114 18.41 -12.25 14.72
N HIS A 115 18.82 -11.06 14.29
CA HIS A 115 19.93 -10.31 14.90
C HIS A 115 19.55 -9.49 16.13
N ALA A 116 18.24 -9.25 16.35
CA ALA A 116 17.74 -8.53 17.52
C ALA A 116 17.95 -9.34 18.79
N THR A 117 18.31 -8.64 19.85
CA THR A 117 18.49 -9.17 21.21
C THR A 117 17.52 -8.56 22.22
N GLY A 118 16.85 -7.46 21.86
CA GLY A 118 15.72 -6.86 22.57
C GLY A 118 14.37 -7.19 21.93
N GLU A 119 13.28 -6.69 22.52
CA GLU A 119 11.91 -7.06 22.12
C GLU A 119 11.33 -6.06 21.08
N GLY A 120 11.37 -6.38 19.78
CA GLY A 120 10.50 -5.76 18.77
C GLY A 120 11.14 -5.21 17.48
N GLY A 121 10.29 -4.67 16.58
CA GLY A 121 10.63 -3.94 15.34
C GLY A 121 9.39 -3.63 14.49
N LEU A 122 9.18 -2.36 14.04
CA LEU A 122 7.97 -1.78 13.40
C LEU A 122 7.04 -2.77 12.65
N PHE A 123 5.74 -2.93 12.93
CA PHE A 123 4.88 -2.75 14.10
C PHE A 123 5.48 -3.34 15.39
N ALA A 124 5.20 -2.77 16.56
CA ALA A 124 5.72 -3.34 17.79
C ALA A 124 5.03 -4.67 18.10
N MET A 125 5.82 -5.73 18.24
CA MET A 125 5.37 -7.06 18.62
C MET A 125 6.39 -7.65 19.58
N ASP A 126 5.91 -8.37 20.59
CA ASP A 126 6.77 -9.20 21.43
C ASP A 126 7.56 -10.20 20.56
N ARG A 127 8.85 -10.35 20.84
CA ARG A 127 9.73 -11.21 20.05
C ARG A 127 9.32 -12.68 20.19
N GLY A 128 9.04 -13.13 21.41
CA GLY A 128 8.63 -14.51 21.67
C GLY A 128 7.34 -14.86 20.93
N TYR A 129 6.38 -13.94 20.94
CA TYR A 129 5.14 -14.06 20.19
C TYR A 129 5.36 -14.06 18.67
N PHE A 130 6.27 -13.23 18.15
CA PHE A 130 6.62 -13.25 16.72
C PHE A 130 7.21 -14.61 16.29
N ASP A 131 8.07 -15.19 17.12
CA ASP A 131 8.65 -16.52 16.89
C ASP A 131 7.59 -17.63 17.00
N GLU A 132 6.69 -17.55 17.99
CA GLU A 132 5.57 -18.50 18.17
C GLU A 132 4.62 -18.51 16.96
N LEU A 133 4.33 -17.32 16.42
CA LEU A 133 3.55 -17.15 15.18
C LEU A 133 4.26 -17.69 13.94
N GLY A 134 5.53 -18.10 14.03
CA GLY A 134 6.31 -18.60 12.89
C GLY A 134 6.85 -17.49 12.00
N GLN A 135 7.10 -16.30 12.56
CA GLN A 135 7.68 -15.14 11.89
C GLN A 135 6.89 -14.73 10.63
N TYR A 136 7.55 -14.31 9.55
CA TYR A 136 6.91 -14.16 8.24
C TYR A 136 6.95 -15.47 7.46
N ASP A 137 6.08 -15.60 6.45
CA ASP A 137 6.18 -16.67 5.47
C ASP A 137 7.46 -16.51 4.62
N SER A 138 8.44 -17.38 4.86
CA SER A 138 9.73 -17.39 4.18
C SER A 138 9.64 -17.70 2.68
N GLY A 139 8.53 -18.28 2.23
CA GLY A 139 8.25 -18.52 0.80
C GLY A 139 7.63 -17.32 0.08
N MET A 140 7.38 -16.19 0.78
CA MET A 140 7.02 -14.94 0.13
C MET A 140 8.24 -14.20 -0.40
N ASP A 141 8.07 -13.57 -1.55
CA ASP A 141 9.16 -12.90 -2.26
C ASP A 141 9.01 -11.40 -2.20
N ILE A 142 10.11 -10.75 -1.80
CA ILE A 142 10.39 -9.32 -1.89
C ILE A 142 9.39 -8.42 -1.17
N TRP A 143 8.18 -8.27 -1.70
CA TRP A 143 7.19 -7.33 -1.21
C TRP A 143 5.78 -7.73 -1.64
N GLY A 144 4.81 -7.54 -0.75
CA GLY A 144 3.38 -7.56 -1.04
C GLY A 144 2.69 -8.77 -0.40
N GLY A 145 1.51 -8.54 0.17
CA GLY A 145 0.71 -9.57 0.82
C GLY A 145 1.16 -9.92 2.23
N GLU A 146 2.42 -9.65 2.62
CA GLU A 146 2.96 -10.01 3.93
C GLU A 146 2.23 -9.32 5.08
N ASN A 147 1.76 -8.08 4.84
CA ASN A 147 1.02 -7.29 5.79
C ASN A 147 -0.37 -7.86 6.06
N LEU A 148 -1.05 -8.37 5.02
CA LEU A 148 -2.33 -9.05 5.19
C LEU A 148 -2.12 -10.43 5.83
N GLU A 149 -1.04 -11.12 5.47
CA GLU A 149 -0.74 -12.47 5.96
C GLU A 149 -0.54 -12.48 7.48
N ILE A 150 0.34 -11.60 7.97
CA ILE A 150 0.58 -11.45 9.41
C ILE A 150 -0.69 -10.94 10.12
N SER A 151 -1.49 -10.08 9.49
CA SER A 151 -2.74 -9.57 10.09
C SER A 151 -3.76 -10.68 10.29
N PHE A 152 -4.00 -11.51 9.26
CA PHE A 152 -4.89 -12.66 9.34
C PHE A 152 -4.37 -13.66 10.37
N ARG A 153 -3.07 -13.97 10.35
CA ARG A 153 -2.46 -14.86 11.32
C ARG A 153 -2.65 -14.36 12.76
N ILE A 154 -2.30 -13.11 13.07
CA ILE A 154 -2.46 -12.55 14.43
C ILE A 154 -3.90 -12.73 14.90
N TRP A 155 -4.87 -12.22 14.13
CA TRP A 155 -6.27 -12.26 14.55
C TRP A 155 -6.83 -13.67 14.65
N MET A 156 -6.60 -14.50 13.63
CA MET A 156 -7.16 -15.85 13.59
C MET A 156 -6.51 -16.78 14.61
N CYS A 157 -5.27 -16.52 15.02
CA CYS A 157 -4.55 -17.33 16.01
C CYS A 157 -4.62 -16.74 17.44
N GLY A 158 -5.59 -15.88 17.73
CA GLY A 158 -5.92 -15.42 19.09
C GLY A 158 -5.20 -14.16 19.56
N GLY A 159 -4.43 -13.50 18.69
CA GLY A 159 -3.82 -12.20 18.96
C GLY A 159 -4.73 -11.02 18.65
N GLN A 160 -4.16 -9.82 18.80
CA GLN A 160 -4.82 -8.56 18.48
C GLN A 160 -3.88 -7.64 17.70
N LEU A 161 -4.44 -6.90 16.74
CA LEU A 161 -3.71 -5.89 15.99
C LEU A 161 -4.32 -4.52 16.27
N LEU A 162 -3.54 -3.64 16.91
CA LEU A 162 -4.01 -2.34 17.40
C LEU A 162 -3.27 -1.19 16.72
N ILE A 163 -4.01 -0.13 16.37
CA ILE A 163 -3.44 1.16 15.97
C ILE A 163 -3.51 2.08 17.18
N ILE A 164 -2.36 2.50 17.71
CA ILE A 164 -2.27 3.37 18.88
C ILE A 164 -2.23 4.84 18.44
N PRO A 165 -3.31 5.65 18.61
CA PRO A 165 -3.40 6.98 18.01
C PRO A 165 -2.36 7.99 18.53
N CYS A 166 -1.86 7.76 19.74
CA CYS A 166 -0.84 8.58 20.40
C CYS A 166 0.60 8.23 20.01
N SER A 167 0.81 7.12 19.31
CA SER A 167 2.09 6.76 18.69
C SER A 167 2.01 7.09 17.19
N ARG A 168 2.80 8.07 16.75
CA ARG A 168 2.78 8.54 15.36
C ARG A 168 4.18 8.55 14.78
N VAL A 169 4.32 7.91 13.62
CA VAL A 169 5.55 7.89 12.84
C VAL A 169 5.23 8.41 11.44
N GLY A 170 5.94 9.45 11.00
CA GLY A 170 5.80 9.98 9.66
C GLY A 170 6.54 9.11 8.65
N HIS A 171 5.85 8.70 7.58
CA HIS A 171 6.45 7.94 6.48
C HIS A 171 6.49 8.79 5.20
N ILE A 172 7.61 8.78 4.49
CA ILE A 172 7.75 9.47 3.20
C ILE A 172 7.13 8.58 2.12
N PHE A 173 5.86 8.83 1.80
CA PHE A 173 5.19 8.14 0.70
C PHE A 173 5.83 8.50 -0.64
N ARG A 174 6.26 7.48 -1.38
CA ARG A 174 6.85 7.63 -2.72
C ARG A 174 5.73 7.65 -3.76
N LYS A 175 5.90 8.44 -4.82
CA LYS A 175 4.96 8.52 -5.96
C LYS A 175 4.90 7.24 -6.81
N ARG A 176 5.91 6.38 -6.68
CA ARG A 176 6.02 5.10 -7.40
C ARG A 176 6.83 4.13 -6.55
N ARG A 177 6.62 2.84 -6.80
CA ARG A 177 7.52 1.81 -6.30
C ARG A 177 8.90 2.04 -6.90
N PRO A 178 9.93 2.20 -6.08
CA PRO A 178 11.27 2.52 -6.55
C PRO A 178 11.96 1.33 -7.23
N TYR A 179 11.60 0.10 -6.86
CA TYR A 179 12.26 -1.13 -7.32
C TYR A 179 11.23 -2.21 -7.66
N GLY A 180 11.50 -2.98 -8.71
CA GLY A 180 10.78 -4.21 -9.05
C GLY A 180 11.48 -5.45 -8.49
N SER A 181 10.90 -6.63 -8.73
CA SER A 181 11.61 -7.89 -8.52
C SER A 181 12.76 -8.04 -9.53
N PRO A 182 13.92 -8.60 -9.15
CA PRO A 182 15.07 -8.79 -10.06
C PRO A 182 14.71 -9.50 -11.38
N GLY A 183 13.73 -10.40 -11.36
CA GLY A 183 13.27 -11.17 -12.54
C GLY A 183 11.96 -10.69 -13.19
N GLY A 184 11.44 -9.51 -12.83
CA GLY A 184 10.15 -9.01 -13.36
C GLY A 184 8.91 -9.86 -13.00
N GLN A 185 9.04 -10.81 -12.08
CA GLN A 185 7.95 -11.66 -11.62
C GLN A 185 6.92 -10.88 -10.81
N ASP A 186 5.65 -11.24 -10.96
CA ASP A 186 4.55 -10.67 -10.18
C ASP A 186 4.54 -11.30 -8.77
N THR A 187 5.44 -10.80 -7.93
CA THR A 187 5.63 -11.19 -6.51
C THR A 187 4.37 -10.98 -5.69
N MET A 188 3.61 -9.92 -5.96
CA MET A 188 2.35 -9.64 -5.28
C MET A 188 1.35 -10.78 -5.49
N ALA A 189 1.18 -11.27 -6.73
CA ALA A 189 0.29 -12.39 -6.99
C ALA A 189 0.77 -13.70 -6.35
N HIS A 190 2.08 -13.99 -6.41
CA HIS A 190 2.66 -15.16 -5.75
C HIS A 190 2.40 -15.15 -4.24
N ASN A 191 2.74 -14.05 -3.56
CA ASN A 191 2.55 -13.92 -2.12
C ASN A 191 1.05 -13.93 -1.75
N SER A 192 0.21 -13.28 -2.54
CA SER A 192 -1.24 -13.28 -2.32
C SER A 192 -1.84 -14.68 -2.45
N LEU A 193 -1.33 -15.51 -3.37
CA LEU A 193 -1.74 -16.91 -3.49
C LEU A 193 -1.37 -17.70 -2.25
N ARG A 194 -0.13 -17.59 -1.77
CA ARG A 194 0.31 -18.26 -0.53
C ARG A 194 -0.60 -17.91 0.64
N LEU A 195 -0.85 -16.62 0.84
CA LEU A 195 -1.78 -16.12 1.86
C LEU A 195 -3.20 -16.68 1.67
N ALA A 196 -3.74 -16.63 0.46
CA ALA A 196 -5.12 -17.03 0.18
C ALA A 196 -5.31 -18.53 0.42
N HIS A 197 -4.34 -19.35 0.01
CA HIS A 197 -4.39 -20.80 0.22
C HIS A 197 -4.25 -21.20 1.70
N VAL A 198 -3.48 -20.45 2.49
CA VAL A 198 -3.27 -20.74 3.91
C VAL A 198 -4.38 -20.19 4.80
N TRP A 199 -4.88 -18.98 4.54
CA TRP A 199 -5.68 -18.24 5.52
C TRP A 199 -7.12 -17.93 5.10
N MET A 200 -7.47 -17.97 3.81
CA MET A 200 -8.79 -17.51 3.35
C MET A 200 -9.86 -18.61 3.20
N ASP A 201 -9.56 -19.86 3.55
CA ASP A 201 -10.49 -21.00 3.48
C ASP A 201 -11.24 -21.06 2.12
N GLU A 202 -12.58 -21.16 2.13
CA GLU A 202 -13.43 -21.10 0.94
C GLU A 202 -13.53 -19.70 0.31
N TYR A 203 -13.21 -18.64 1.05
CA TYR A 203 -13.34 -17.24 0.59
C TYR A 203 -12.26 -16.87 -0.44
N LYS A 204 -11.19 -17.66 -0.56
CA LYS A 204 -10.24 -17.53 -1.68
C LYS A 204 -10.90 -17.66 -3.05
N GLU A 205 -12.04 -18.34 -3.15
CA GLU A 205 -12.80 -18.44 -4.40
C GLU A 205 -13.27 -17.06 -4.92
N GLN A 206 -13.50 -16.10 -4.03
CA GLN A 206 -13.85 -14.72 -4.41
C GLN A 206 -12.63 -13.99 -4.98
N TYR A 207 -11.45 -14.23 -4.40
CA TYR A 207 -10.19 -13.75 -4.96
C TYR A 207 -9.95 -14.34 -6.36
N PHE A 208 -10.22 -15.64 -6.55
CA PHE A 208 -10.11 -16.28 -7.86
C PHE A 208 -11.21 -15.89 -8.85
N ALA A 209 -12.39 -15.49 -8.39
CA ALA A 209 -13.42 -14.93 -9.27
C ALA A 209 -12.97 -13.59 -9.87
N LEU A 210 -12.23 -12.79 -9.11
CA LEU A 210 -11.60 -11.54 -9.58
C LEU A 210 -10.33 -11.81 -10.38
N ARG A 211 -9.61 -12.89 -10.07
CA ARG A 211 -8.40 -13.29 -10.78
C ARG A 211 -8.37 -14.76 -11.22
N PRO A 212 -9.15 -15.14 -12.26
CA PRO A 212 -9.28 -16.54 -12.66
C PRO A 212 -7.96 -17.19 -13.12
N GLU A 213 -7.06 -16.44 -13.76
CA GLU A 213 -5.75 -16.94 -14.22
C GLU A 213 -4.81 -17.33 -13.08
N LEU A 214 -5.08 -16.90 -11.85
CA LEU A 214 -4.26 -17.28 -10.70
C LEU A 214 -4.56 -18.69 -10.20
N ARG A 215 -5.68 -19.32 -10.60
CA ARG A 215 -6.03 -20.67 -10.15
C ARG A 215 -5.00 -21.73 -10.52
N SER A 216 -4.34 -21.58 -11.66
CA SER A 216 -3.34 -22.51 -12.17
C SER A 216 -1.91 -22.04 -11.94
N ARG A 217 -1.72 -20.92 -11.25
CA ARG A 217 -0.40 -20.36 -11.02
C ARG A 217 0.24 -21.03 -9.82
N ASP A 218 1.50 -21.42 -9.97
CA ASP A 218 2.29 -21.96 -8.88
C ASP A 218 2.52 -20.90 -7.79
N TYR A 219 2.47 -21.36 -6.54
CA TYR A 219 2.68 -20.56 -5.33
C TYR A 219 3.67 -21.23 -4.36
N GLY A 220 4.30 -22.33 -4.78
CA GLY A 220 5.28 -23.09 -4.01
C GLY A 220 4.68 -23.85 -2.82
N ASP A 221 5.56 -24.43 -2.01
CA ASP A 221 5.15 -25.21 -0.84
C ASP A 221 4.68 -24.30 0.32
N ILE A 222 3.53 -24.66 0.90
CA ILE A 222 2.90 -23.97 2.04
C ILE A 222 2.72 -24.90 3.25
N SER A 223 3.28 -26.11 3.22
CA SER A 223 3.09 -27.15 4.23
C SER A 223 3.45 -26.66 5.64
N GLU A 224 4.56 -25.93 5.78
CA GLU A 224 4.98 -25.35 7.06
C GLU A 224 3.96 -24.33 7.58
N ARG A 225 3.40 -23.49 6.69
CA ARG A 225 2.42 -22.45 7.06
C ARG A 225 1.10 -23.07 7.51
N LEU A 226 0.66 -24.13 6.83
CA LEU A 226 -0.50 -24.92 7.25
C LEU A 226 -0.26 -25.61 8.60
N ALA A 227 0.95 -26.13 8.84
CA ALA A 227 1.32 -26.74 10.12
C ALA A 227 1.28 -25.73 11.27
N VAL A 228 1.75 -24.49 11.05
CA VAL A 228 1.62 -23.40 12.03
C VAL A 228 0.15 -23.13 12.36
N ARG A 229 -0.71 -22.99 11.34
CA ARG A 229 -2.15 -22.75 11.52
C ARG A 229 -2.82 -23.86 12.34
N GLN A 230 -2.46 -25.11 12.07
CA GLN A 230 -2.97 -26.28 12.80
C GLN A 230 -2.44 -26.32 14.24
N ARG A 231 -1.14 -26.13 14.44
CA ARG A 231 -0.47 -26.15 15.75
C ARG A 231 -1.06 -25.11 16.70
N LEU A 232 -1.27 -23.88 16.21
CA LEU A 232 -1.83 -22.77 16.97
C LEU A 232 -3.36 -22.83 17.08
N LYS A 233 -4.01 -23.84 16.47
CA LYS A 233 -5.47 -24.03 16.47
C LYS A 233 -6.23 -22.77 16.05
N CYS A 234 -5.76 -22.11 15.00
CA CYS A 234 -6.32 -20.84 14.58
C CYS A 234 -7.76 -21.00 14.07
N HIS A 235 -8.56 -19.95 14.27
CA HIS A 235 -9.92 -19.85 13.80
C HIS A 235 -10.03 -19.86 12.26
N SER A 236 -11.25 -20.03 11.75
CA SER A 236 -11.55 -19.94 10.32
C SER A 236 -11.58 -18.49 9.83
N PHE A 237 -11.43 -18.30 8.52
CA PHE A 237 -11.58 -16.99 7.90
C PHE A 237 -13.01 -16.46 8.05
N LYS A 238 -14.00 -17.37 8.05
CA LYS A 238 -15.38 -17.01 8.40
C LYS A 238 -15.46 -16.37 9.79
N TRP A 239 -14.81 -16.97 10.80
CA TRP A 239 -14.78 -16.40 12.14
C TRP A 239 -14.13 -15.01 12.14
N TYR A 240 -13.04 -14.82 11.40
CA TYR A 240 -12.39 -13.50 11.25
C TYR A 240 -13.37 -12.46 10.69
N LEU A 241 -14.12 -12.80 9.65
CA LEU A 241 -15.11 -11.89 9.07
C LEU A 241 -16.25 -11.60 10.03
N ASP A 242 -16.77 -12.61 10.73
CA ASP A 242 -17.89 -12.43 11.64
C ASP A 242 -17.52 -11.64 12.91
N ASN A 243 -16.28 -11.73 13.39
CA ASN A 243 -15.88 -11.22 14.70
C ASN A 243 -14.91 -10.03 14.65
N ILE A 244 -14.05 -9.98 13.63
CA ILE A 244 -12.97 -8.97 13.54
C ILE A 244 -13.26 -7.93 12.47
N TYR A 245 -13.81 -8.34 11.32
CA TYR A 245 -14.13 -7.41 10.24
C TYR A 245 -15.57 -7.57 9.70
N PRO A 246 -16.60 -7.47 10.56
CA PRO A 246 -18.00 -7.67 10.18
C PRO A 246 -18.53 -6.63 9.19
N GLU A 247 -17.88 -5.46 9.09
CA GLU A 247 -18.24 -4.41 8.14
C GLU A 247 -17.88 -4.77 6.69
N MET A 248 -16.99 -5.75 6.49
CA MET A 248 -16.60 -6.17 5.15
C MET A 248 -17.72 -6.97 4.50
N GLN A 249 -18.41 -6.34 3.54
CA GLN A 249 -19.46 -6.98 2.77
C GLN A 249 -18.90 -8.10 1.90
N VAL A 250 -19.13 -9.35 2.31
CA VAL A 250 -18.89 -10.50 1.45
C VAL A 250 -20.04 -10.60 0.44
N SER A 251 -19.75 -10.53 -0.86
CA SER A 251 -20.77 -10.74 -1.89
C SER A 251 -21.20 -12.21 -1.90
N ASP A 252 -22.24 -12.55 -1.16
CA ASP A 252 -23.01 -13.78 -1.34
C ASP A 252 -23.98 -13.55 -2.51
N PRO A 253 -23.93 -14.34 -3.60
CA PRO A 253 -24.88 -14.24 -4.71
C PRO A 253 -26.36 -14.32 -4.28
N ARG A 254 -26.64 -14.84 -3.07
CA ARG A 254 -28.00 -15.07 -2.55
C ARG A 254 -28.47 -14.05 -1.51
N ASN A 255 -27.59 -13.22 -0.94
CA ASN A 255 -27.98 -12.25 0.09
C ASN A 255 -27.81 -10.81 -0.41
N LYS A 256 -28.88 -10.02 -0.32
CA LYS A 256 -28.82 -8.57 -0.53
C LYS A 256 -27.82 -7.99 0.48
N ALA A 257 -26.83 -7.26 -0.03
CA ALA A 257 -25.82 -6.58 0.77
C ALA A 257 -26.47 -5.84 1.97
N GLN A 258 -26.20 -6.30 3.19
CA GLN A 258 -26.54 -5.53 4.38
C GLN A 258 -25.64 -4.29 4.40
N GLN A 259 -26.26 -3.12 4.50
CA GLN A 259 -25.53 -1.87 4.61
C GLN A 259 -24.63 -1.90 5.86
N PRO A 260 -23.39 -1.37 5.79
CA PRO A 260 -22.50 -1.33 6.95
C PRO A 260 -23.17 -0.54 8.09
N VAL A 261 -23.05 -1.05 9.32
CA VAL A 261 -23.68 -0.48 10.53
C VAL A 261 -22.90 0.72 11.10
N PHE A 262 -21.90 1.25 10.39
CA PHE A 262 -21.25 2.51 10.78
C PHE A 262 -21.81 3.71 10.02
N VAL A 263 -22.85 4.28 10.63
CA VAL A 263 -23.41 5.61 10.40
C VAL A 263 -22.81 6.48 11.51
N ASN A 264 -21.88 7.43 11.32
CA ASN A 264 -22.01 8.70 10.60
C ASN A 264 -20.61 9.37 10.47
N LYS A 265 -20.06 9.50 9.26
CA LYS A 265 -19.61 10.84 8.85
C LYS A 265 -20.88 11.48 8.29
N GLY A 266 -21.33 12.60 8.85
CA GLY A 266 -22.54 13.26 8.36
C GLY A 266 -22.53 13.32 6.84
N LEU A 267 -23.64 12.94 6.20
CA LEU A 267 -23.88 12.95 4.75
C LEU A 267 -23.70 14.36 4.20
N ARG A 268 -22.48 14.87 4.18
CA ARG A 268 -22.10 15.98 3.33
C ARG A 268 -21.72 15.35 2.01
N ARG A 269 -22.55 15.57 0.99
CA ARG A 269 -22.17 15.25 -0.38
C ARG A 269 -20.83 15.95 -0.67
N PRO A 270 -19.80 15.24 -1.16
CA PRO A 270 -18.54 15.85 -1.52
C PRO A 270 -18.77 17.09 -2.38
N LYS A 271 -18.08 18.18 -2.05
CA LYS A 271 -18.14 19.40 -2.84
C LYS A 271 -17.60 19.11 -4.23
N VAL A 272 -18.42 19.34 -5.25
CA VAL A 272 -17.97 19.32 -6.64
C VAL A 272 -16.97 20.45 -6.83
N LEU A 273 -15.76 20.10 -7.27
CA LEU A 273 -14.72 21.06 -7.59
C LEU A 273 -14.87 21.53 -9.03
N ARG A 274 -15.10 20.61 -9.97
CA ARG A 274 -15.22 20.88 -11.40
C ARG A 274 -16.15 19.88 -12.08
N ARG A 275 -16.75 20.31 -13.19
CA ARG A 275 -17.47 19.44 -14.14
C ARG A 275 -16.89 19.63 -15.53
N GLY A 276 -17.32 18.80 -16.46
CA GLY A 276 -16.96 18.91 -17.87
C GLY A 276 -16.60 17.58 -18.49
N ARG A 277 -16.19 17.62 -19.75
CA ARG A 277 -15.75 16.46 -20.52
C ARG A 277 -14.24 16.29 -20.36
N LEU A 278 -13.78 15.05 -20.18
CA LEU A 278 -12.36 14.72 -20.07
C LEU A 278 -11.75 14.51 -21.46
N ARG A 279 -11.29 15.59 -22.09
CA ARG A 279 -10.70 15.60 -23.43
C ARG A 279 -9.21 15.25 -23.39
N ASN A 280 -8.78 14.35 -24.26
CA ASN A 280 -7.38 14.01 -24.48
C ASN A 280 -6.71 14.96 -25.48
N LEU A 281 -5.53 15.48 -25.17
CA LEU A 281 -4.85 16.48 -26.00
C LEU A 281 -4.14 15.92 -27.25
N GLN A 282 -3.90 14.60 -27.33
CA GLN A 282 -3.32 13.99 -28.53
C GLN A 282 -4.40 13.69 -29.58
N THR A 283 -5.53 13.15 -29.14
CA THR A 283 -6.56 12.60 -30.05
C THR A 283 -7.75 13.50 -30.27
N ASP A 284 -7.89 14.54 -29.46
CA ASP A 284 -9.07 15.40 -29.46
C ASP A 284 -10.39 14.65 -29.18
N LYS A 285 -10.30 13.55 -28.43
CA LYS A 285 -11.43 12.69 -28.05
C LYS A 285 -11.65 12.74 -26.54
N CYS A 286 -12.88 12.50 -26.11
CA CYS A 286 -13.30 12.54 -24.72
C CYS A 286 -13.35 11.14 -24.13
N LEU A 287 -12.97 11.02 -22.86
CA LEU A 287 -13.08 9.79 -22.08
C LEU A 287 -14.57 9.51 -21.82
N VAL A 288 -15.06 8.34 -22.22
CA VAL A 288 -16.46 7.93 -22.10
C VAL A 288 -16.55 6.47 -21.68
N ALA A 289 -17.75 6.01 -21.31
CA ALA A 289 -18.02 4.59 -21.15
C ALA A 289 -18.07 3.90 -22.53
N GLN A 290 -17.54 2.69 -22.66
CA GLN A 290 -17.69 1.88 -23.90
C GLN A 290 -19.14 1.42 -24.13
N GLY A 291 -19.97 1.45 -23.09
CA GLY A 291 -21.39 1.13 -23.11
C GLY A 291 -22.17 2.13 -22.25
N ARG A 292 -23.07 1.66 -21.39
CA ARG A 292 -23.83 2.56 -20.52
C ARG A 292 -22.97 3.04 -19.34
N PRO A 293 -22.97 4.34 -18.99
CA PRO A 293 -22.22 4.81 -17.83
C PRO A 293 -22.70 4.23 -16.49
N SER A 294 -23.91 3.66 -16.45
CA SER A 294 -24.46 2.96 -15.27
C SER A 294 -23.95 1.52 -15.11
N GLN A 295 -23.20 0.99 -16.07
CA GLN A 295 -22.75 -0.41 -16.06
C GLN A 295 -21.53 -0.59 -15.15
N LYS A 296 -21.74 -1.23 -13.98
CA LYS A 296 -20.65 -1.59 -13.07
C LYS A 296 -19.66 -2.53 -13.76
N GLY A 297 -18.37 -2.22 -13.65
CA GLY A 297 -17.28 -2.91 -14.33
C GLY A 297 -17.14 -2.55 -15.80
N GLY A 298 -17.93 -1.59 -16.32
CA GLY A 298 -17.82 -1.12 -17.69
C GLY A 298 -16.45 -0.47 -17.95
N MET A 299 -15.84 -0.78 -19.09
CA MET A 299 -14.59 -0.15 -19.51
C MET A 299 -14.81 1.29 -19.96
N VAL A 300 -13.78 2.11 -19.80
CA VAL A 300 -13.74 3.46 -20.39
C VAL A 300 -12.86 3.47 -21.63
N VAL A 301 -13.22 4.31 -22.59
CA VAL A 301 -12.57 4.47 -23.90
C VAL A 301 -12.56 5.94 -24.29
N VAL A 302 -11.86 6.31 -25.36
CA VAL A 302 -11.99 7.64 -25.97
C VAL A 302 -12.92 7.63 -27.17
N HIS A 303 -13.86 8.57 -27.21
CA HIS A 303 -14.80 8.77 -28.30
C HIS A 303 -14.88 10.25 -28.70
N ALA A 304 -15.51 10.56 -29.84
CA ALA A 304 -15.74 11.95 -30.24
C ALA A 304 -16.46 12.72 -29.12
N CYS A 305 -15.90 13.88 -28.77
CA CYS A 305 -16.47 14.77 -27.76
C CYS A 305 -17.79 15.35 -28.25
N ASP A 306 -18.86 15.21 -27.47
CA ASP A 306 -20.15 15.86 -27.73
C ASP A 306 -20.55 16.71 -26.53
N SER A 307 -20.76 18.01 -26.76
CA SER A 307 -21.15 18.97 -25.72
C SER A 307 -22.59 18.82 -25.24
N HIS A 308 -23.44 18.14 -26.01
CA HIS A 308 -24.85 17.92 -25.67
C HIS A 308 -25.09 16.55 -25.00
N ASP A 309 -24.05 15.71 -24.95
CA ASP A 309 -24.13 14.37 -24.39
C ASP A 309 -23.79 14.38 -22.90
N ALA A 310 -24.83 14.33 -22.06
CA ALA A 310 -24.70 14.26 -20.62
C ALA A 310 -24.00 12.97 -20.14
N GLU A 311 -23.92 11.92 -20.97
CA GLU A 311 -23.21 10.68 -20.64
C GLU A 311 -21.68 10.83 -20.73
N GLN A 312 -21.17 11.94 -21.29
CA GLN A 312 -19.75 12.29 -21.31
C GLN A 312 -19.34 13.27 -20.19
N GLU A 313 -20.28 13.71 -19.36
CA GLU A 313 -20.01 14.65 -18.28
C GLU A 313 -19.32 13.94 -17.11
N TRP A 314 -18.12 14.40 -16.78
CA TRP A 314 -17.37 13.98 -15.60
C TRP A 314 -17.47 15.04 -14.51
N THR A 315 -17.78 14.60 -13.29
CA THR A 315 -17.68 15.41 -12.08
C THR A 315 -16.40 15.05 -11.33
N TYR A 316 -15.61 16.06 -10.96
CA TYR A 316 -14.45 15.93 -10.10
C TYR A 316 -14.71 16.61 -8.75
N ASP A 317 -14.54 15.89 -7.64
CA ASP A 317 -14.93 16.34 -6.31
C ASP A 317 -13.75 16.55 -5.34
N GLU A 318 -14.05 16.99 -4.12
CA GLU A 318 -13.05 17.24 -3.07
C GLU A 318 -12.39 15.97 -2.51
N GLU A 319 -12.99 14.80 -2.74
CA GLU A 319 -12.42 13.50 -2.42
C GLU A 319 -11.49 12.97 -3.52
N HIS A 320 -11.34 13.76 -4.59
CA HIS A 320 -10.50 13.47 -5.75
C HIS A 320 -11.01 12.28 -6.58
N GLU A 321 -12.33 12.05 -6.60
CA GLU A 321 -12.97 11.05 -7.44
C GLU A 321 -13.44 11.66 -8.77
N PHE A 322 -13.43 10.86 -9.85
CA PHE A 322 -14.05 11.22 -11.13
C PHE A 322 -15.33 10.41 -11.34
N ILE A 323 -16.47 11.09 -11.34
CA ILE A 323 -17.81 10.49 -11.44
C ILE A 323 -18.36 10.74 -12.85
N LEU A 324 -18.62 9.68 -13.62
CA LEU A 324 -19.21 9.78 -14.96
C LEU A 324 -20.74 9.85 -14.87
N ALA A 325 -21.34 10.84 -15.53
CA ALA A 325 -22.78 11.05 -15.63
C ALA A 325 -23.49 11.07 -14.25
N GLY A 326 -22.78 11.43 -13.18
CA GLY A 326 -23.29 11.40 -11.81
C GLY A 326 -23.59 10.00 -11.25
N MET A 327 -23.09 8.92 -11.88
CA MET A 327 -23.45 7.54 -11.53
C MET A 327 -22.30 6.72 -10.94
N LEU A 328 -21.24 6.47 -11.72
CA LEU A 328 -20.14 5.58 -11.35
C LEU A 328 -18.80 6.31 -11.38
N CYS A 329 -17.88 5.87 -10.53
CA CYS A 329 -16.55 6.43 -10.39
C CYS A 329 -15.54 5.71 -11.29
N LEU A 330 -14.61 6.48 -11.85
CA LEU A 330 -13.43 5.97 -12.53
C LEU A 330 -12.53 5.26 -11.52
N ASP A 331 -12.26 3.99 -11.77
CA ASP A 331 -11.55 3.08 -10.87
C ASP A 331 -10.46 2.32 -11.63
N VAL A 332 -9.38 1.99 -10.93
CA VAL A 332 -8.36 1.06 -11.43
C VAL A 332 -8.21 -0.14 -10.53
N SER A 333 -7.80 -1.26 -11.12
CA SER A 333 -7.42 -2.45 -10.38
C SER A 333 -6.11 -2.23 -9.62
N GLU A 334 -6.15 -2.19 -8.29
CA GLU A 334 -4.93 -2.18 -7.46
C GLU A 334 -4.21 -3.54 -7.51
N MET A 335 -4.94 -4.60 -7.84
CA MET A 335 -4.42 -5.97 -7.92
C MET A 335 -3.66 -6.25 -9.22
N ARG A 336 -3.93 -5.50 -10.30
CA ARG A 336 -3.31 -5.69 -11.61
C ARG A 336 -3.05 -4.35 -12.29
N SER A 337 -1.78 -3.98 -12.32
CA SER A 337 -1.38 -2.71 -12.94
C SER A 337 -1.57 -2.65 -14.47
N SER A 338 -1.90 -3.77 -15.11
CA SER A 338 -2.19 -3.90 -16.55
C SER A 338 -3.68 -3.83 -16.88
N ASP A 339 -4.57 -3.94 -15.88
CA ASP A 339 -6.00 -3.85 -16.14
C ASP A 339 -6.36 -2.47 -16.67
N PRO A 340 -7.26 -2.38 -17.65
CA PRO A 340 -7.77 -1.09 -18.09
C PRO A 340 -8.60 -0.44 -16.96
N PRO A 341 -8.63 0.90 -16.93
CA PRO A 341 -9.55 1.62 -16.05
C PRO A 341 -11.01 1.29 -16.38
N ARG A 342 -11.85 1.34 -15.35
CA ARG A 342 -13.25 0.88 -15.40
C ARG A 342 -14.15 1.77 -14.54
N LEU A 343 -15.46 1.59 -14.66
CA LEU A 343 -16.47 2.25 -13.86
C LEU A 343 -16.94 1.38 -12.70
N MET A 344 -16.85 1.88 -11.47
CA MET A 344 -17.26 1.19 -10.25
C MET A 344 -18.14 2.07 -9.37
N LYS A 345 -18.76 1.49 -8.34
CA LYS A 345 -19.50 2.30 -7.36
C LYS A 345 -18.51 3.23 -6.64
N CYS A 346 -18.87 4.51 -6.55
CA CYS A 346 -18.13 5.48 -5.76
C CYS A 346 -18.13 5.07 -4.29
N HIS A 347 -16.98 5.15 -3.62
CA HIS A 347 -16.87 4.74 -2.23
C HIS A 347 -16.18 5.75 -1.31
N GLY A 348 -15.56 6.82 -1.82
CA GLY A 348 -15.03 7.93 -1.01
C GLY A 348 -13.85 7.55 -0.10
N SER A 349 -13.30 6.34 -0.29
CA SER A 349 -12.21 5.79 0.54
C SER A 349 -10.82 6.13 0.00
N GLY A 350 -10.74 6.83 -1.14
CA GLY A 350 -9.49 7.05 -1.86
C GLY A 350 -8.91 5.77 -2.48
N GLY A 351 -7.60 5.73 -2.73
CA GLY A 351 -6.94 4.54 -3.30
C GLY A 351 -7.29 4.33 -4.78
N SER A 352 -7.99 3.24 -5.13
CA SER A 352 -8.34 2.86 -6.51
C SER A 352 -9.18 3.88 -7.29
N GLN A 353 -9.87 4.79 -6.58
CA GLN A 353 -10.72 5.84 -7.16
C GLN A 353 -10.13 7.25 -6.96
N GLN A 354 -8.92 7.37 -6.41
CA GLN A 354 -8.32 8.67 -6.12
C GLN A 354 -7.44 9.20 -7.25
N TRP A 355 -7.90 10.22 -7.96
CA TRP A 355 -7.21 10.76 -9.12
C TRP A 355 -6.66 12.15 -8.85
N THR A 356 -5.46 12.44 -9.34
CA THR A 356 -4.89 13.78 -9.25
C THR A 356 -4.69 14.35 -10.64
N LEU A 357 -5.26 15.52 -10.91
CA LEU A 357 -4.90 16.32 -12.08
C LEU A 357 -3.55 17.02 -11.78
N GLY A 358 -2.45 16.41 -12.22
CA GLY A 358 -1.10 16.88 -11.92
C GLY A 358 -0.66 18.11 -12.74
N LYS A 359 0.52 18.64 -12.43
CA LYS A 359 1.22 19.62 -13.29
C LYS A 359 1.39 19.02 -14.70
N ASN A 360 1.11 19.80 -15.75
CA ASN A 360 1.05 19.37 -17.16
C ASN A 360 -0.20 18.55 -17.53
N SER A 361 -1.33 18.76 -16.86
CA SER A 361 -2.64 18.20 -17.25
C SER A 361 -2.66 16.66 -17.29
N ARG A 362 -1.86 15.98 -16.47
CA ARG A 362 -1.83 14.51 -16.44
C ARG A 362 -2.86 13.98 -15.46
N LEU A 363 -3.59 12.96 -15.86
CA LEU A 363 -4.52 12.24 -14.99
C LEU A 363 -3.76 11.12 -14.27
N TYR A 364 -3.34 11.38 -13.04
CA TYR A 364 -2.52 10.46 -12.24
C TYR A 364 -3.38 9.67 -11.26
N GLN A 365 -3.13 8.37 -11.15
CA GLN A 365 -3.79 7.48 -10.21
C GLN A 365 -2.83 7.12 -9.06
N VAL A 366 -3.23 7.51 -7.85
CA VAL A 366 -2.45 7.41 -6.61
C VAL A 366 -2.13 5.96 -6.23
N SER A 367 -3.09 5.04 -6.34
CA SER A 367 -2.91 3.65 -5.88
C SER A 367 -1.89 2.84 -6.68
N VAL A 368 -1.93 2.95 -8.02
CA VAL A 368 -1.04 2.21 -8.92
C VAL A 368 0.18 3.02 -9.35
N GLY A 369 0.23 4.32 -9.04
CA GLY A 369 1.35 5.20 -9.37
C GLY A 369 1.57 5.40 -10.88
N LYS A 370 0.50 5.33 -11.69
CA LYS A 370 0.52 5.42 -13.16
C LYS A 370 -0.40 6.55 -13.64
N CYS A 371 -0.25 6.91 -14.92
CA CYS A 371 -1.07 7.93 -15.57
C CYS A 371 -2.01 7.28 -16.59
N LEU A 372 -3.20 7.84 -16.75
CA LEU A 372 -4.10 7.45 -17.81
C LEU A 372 -3.51 7.88 -19.16
N ALA A 373 -3.38 6.92 -20.09
CA ALA A 373 -2.84 7.16 -21.42
C ALA A 373 -3.77 6.59 -22.48
N VAL A 374 -3.86 7.27 -23.62
CA VAL A 374 -4.39 6.67 -24.86
C VAL A 374 -3.29 5.81 -25.47
N LEU A 375 -3.53 4.50 -25.65
CA LEU A 375 -2.54 3.59 -26.23
C LEU A 375 -2.66 3.47 -27.75
N ASP A 376 -3.89 3.49 -28.26
CA ASP A 376 -4.16 3.34 -29.68
C ASP A 376 -5.01 4.52 -30.19
N PRO A 377 -4.36 5.63 -30.56
CA PRO A 377 -5.06 6.84 -31.00
C PRO A 377 -5.74 6.68 -32.38
N LEU A 378 -5.30 5.71 -33.18
CA LEU A 378 -5.77 5.47 -34.56
C LEU A 378 -6.84 4.38 -34.65
N SER A 379 -6.94 3.49 -33.67
CA SER A 379 -8.04 2.52 -33.59
C SER A 379 -9.39 3.22 -33.40
N HIS A 380 -10.37 2.76 -34.17
CA HIS A 380 -11.77 3.16 -34.03
C HIS A 380 -12.33 2.95 -32.61
N LYS A 381 -11.71 2.07 -31.81
CA LYS A 381 -12.15 1.75 -30.45
C LYS A 381 -11.52 2.63 -29.36
N GLY A 382 -10.46 3.38 -29.67
CA GLY A 382 -9.91 4.41 -28.77
C GLY A 382 -9.56 3.91 -27.37
N TYR A 383 -8.68 2.92 -27.24
CA TYR A 383 -8.39 2.31 -25.94
C TYR A 383 -7.53 3.20 -25.04
N VAL A 384 -7.87 3.20 -23.75
CA VAL A 384 -7.06 3.80 -22.69
C VAL A 384 -6.52 2.74 -21.75
N ALA A 385 -5.36 3.01 -21.16
CA ALA A 385 -4.77 2.14 -20.16
C ALA A 385 -3.93 2.96 -19.17
N MET A 386 -3.52 2.28 -18.10
CA MET A 386 -2.59 2.85 -17.14
C MET A 386 -1.15 2.64 -17.62
N ALA A 387 -0.45 3.73 -17.91
CA ALA A 387 0.93 3.73 -18.40
C ALA A 387 1.88 4.46 -17.45
N ILE A 388 3.18 4.22 -17.63
CA ILE A 388 4.23 4.96 -16.89
C ILE A 388 4.10 6.44 -17.25
N CYS A 389 4.00 7.31 -16.25
CA CYS A 389 3.84 8.74 -16.43
C CYS A 389 5.08 9.34 -17.13
N ASP A 390 4.96 9.72 -18.40
CA ASP A 390 6.04 10.28 -19.22
C ASP A 390 5.77 11.73 -19.65
N GLY A 391 4.49 12.14 -19.68
CA GLY A 391 4.09 13.48 -20.13
C GLY A 391 3.88 13.65 -21.61
N SER A 392 3.87 12.54 -22.35
CA SER A 392 3.39 12.50 -23.73
C SER A 392 2.01 13.15 -23.84
N LEU A 393 1.69 13.68 -25.02
CA LEU A 393 0.36 14.24 -25.31
C LEU A 393 -0.76 13.20 -25.08
N ALA A 394 -0.44 11.92 -25.27
CA ALA A 394 -1.34 10.79 -25.01
C ALA A 394 -1.83 10.72 -23.55
N GLN A 395 -1.05 11.27 -22.61
CA GLN A 395 -1.32 11.28 -21.17
C GLN A 395 -1.85 12.62 -20.67
N GLN A 396 -2.03 13.60 -21.56
CA GLN A 396 -2.53 14.91 -21.19
C GLN A 396 -4.04 14.99 -21.42
N TRP A 397 -4.75 15.30 -20.34
CA TRP A 397 -6.20 15.35 -20.26
C TRP A 397 -6.64 16.71 -19.74
N ARG A 398 -7.61 17.32 -20.40
CA ARG A 398 -8.23 18.56 -19.95
C ARG A 398 -9.70 18.29 -19.64
N LEU A 399 -10.09 18.65 -18.42
CA LEU A 399 -11.49 18.74 -18.05
C LEU A 399 -12.01 20.09 -18.59
N GLU A 400 -12.83 20.04 -19.65
CA GLU A 400 -13.39 21.20 -20.35
C GLU A 400 -14.91 21.26 -20.15
N ASP A 401 -15.45 22.43 -19.82
CA ASP A 401 -16.90 22.62 -19.62
C ASP A 401 -17.70 22.43 -20.93
#